data_AF-A0A4R2HRZ8-F1
#
_entry.id   AF-A0A4R2HRZ8-F1
#
_cell.length_a   1.000
_cell.length_b   1.000
_cell.length_c   1.000
_cell.angle_alpha   90.00
_cell.angle_beta   90.00
_cell.angle_gamma   90.00
#
_symmetry.space_group_name_H-M   'P 1'
#
loop_
_entity.id
_entity.type
_entity.pdbx_description
1 polymer ?
#
loop_
_entity_poly.entity_id
_entity_poly.type
_entity_poly.pdbx_seq_one_letter_code
_entity_poly.pdbx_strand_id
1 'polypeptide(L)'
;MLNSKNRLAAAGSAFTLVVTAVGISVLGGGAADAVITGQTATGITYPLVRNSVASSQVVNYSLGESDLEKAFVAKMLAVGANGVDTSAKLKDGVVAEVDLAPAVQSKLNKAGPTYLKHWGTVHRNVIGAADTELATTSTQSPLGDGALNLHTASAADKVAFGNEVDFAGGNVKDLGTVGFSVYTTGENNALGNNMPSIIFEIDPNVTAVASNYSSLVYAPANGTANQWTTFNATTDAVKHWGLTGTAFNGTACSINGARCTWTEMLAYLSDGGDDAKLLTATVSKGRDYAFSGAVDALKFGGKTYNFEAAGVTVS
;
A
#
# COMPACT_ATOMS: atom_id res chain seq x y z
N MET A 1 -22.17 -47.52 -27.38
CA MET A 1 -21.07 -46.92 -28.15
C MET A 1 -20.03 -48.00 -28.35
N LEU A 2 -20.02 -48.59 -29.54
CA LEU A 2 -19.25 -49.78 -29.88
C LEU A 2 -17.92 -49.41 -30.52
N ASN A 3 -16.92 -50.14 -30.07
CA ASN A 3 -15.54 -50.25 -30.52
C ASN A 3 -15.45 -50.55 -32.03
N SER A 4 -14.57 -49.86 -32.78
CA SER A 4 -14.18 -50.30 -34.12
C SER A 4 -12.66 -50.22 -34.29
N LYS A 5 -12.08 -51.39 -34.57
CA LYS A 5 -10.70 -51.63 -34.98
C LYS A 5 -10.47 -51.04 -36.36
N ASN A 6 -9.29 -50.49 -36.61
CA ASN A 6 -8.69 -50.53 -37.95
C ASN A 6 -7.20 -50.89 -37.84
N ARG A 7 -6.85 -51.92 -38.62
CA ARG A 7 -5.51 -52.46 -38.87
C ARG A 7 -4.95 -51.82 -40.13
N LEU A 8 -3.64 -51.61 -40.20
CA LEU A 8 -2.84 -51.68 -41.44
C LEU A 8 -1.56 -52.44 -41.05
N ALA A 9 -1.36 -53.70 -41.42
CA ALA A 9 -0.96 -54.23 -42.74
C ALA A 9 0.50 -53.88 -43.09
N ALA A 10 1.42 -54.76 -42.67
CA ALA A 10 2.78 -54.85 -43.19
C ALA A 10 2.78 -55.82 -44.37
N ALA A 11 3.19 -55.34 -45.54
CA ALA A 11 3.51 -56.16 -46.70
C ALA A 11 5.04 -56.19 -46.86
N GLY A 12 5.57 -57.40 -47.09
CA GLY A 12 7.00 -57.68 -47.04
C GLY A 12 7.79 -57.24 -48.25
N SER A 13 9.11 -57.43 -48.20
CA SER A 13 9.86 -58.25 -49.17
C SER A 13 11.30 -58.42 -48.69
N ALA A 14 11.82 -59.62 -48.89
CA ALA A 14 13.17 -60.03 -48.57
C ALA A 14 14.20 -59.36 -49.50
N PHE A 15 15.37 -59.02 -48.96
CA PHE A 15 16.59 -58.91 -49.74
C PHE A 15 17.76 -59.48 -48.93
N THR A 16 18.31 -60.57 -49.43
CA THR A 16 19.59 -61.13 -48.99
C THR A 16 20.70 -60.20 -49.48
N LEU A 17 21.54 -59.69 -48.58
CA LEU A 17 22.81 -59.08 -48.96
C LEU A 17 23.96 -59.78 -48.24
N VAL A 18 24.89 -60.28 -49.06
CA VAL A 18 26.11 -60.96 -48.69
C VAL A 18 27.12 -59.97 -48.11
N VAL A 19 27.84 -60.43 -47.09
CA VAL A 19 28.91 -59.75 -46.38
C VAL A 19 30.03 -59.30 -47.33
N THR A 20 30.48 -58.06 -47.19
CA THR A 20 31.88 -57.69 -47.42
C THR A 20 32.27 -56.63 -46.42
N ALA A 21 33.34 -56.91 -45.66
CA ALA A 21 33.94 -55.99 -44.73
C ALA A 21 34.62 -54.83 -45.47
N VAL A 22 34.60 -53.62 -44.90
CA VAL A 22 35.72 -52.65 -44.83
C VAL A 22 35.25 -51.37 -44.14
N GLY A 23 36.05 -50.89 -43.19
CA GLY A 23 36.47 -49.49 -43.11
C GLY A 23 35.56 -48.47 -42.41
N ILE A 24 36.00 -48.06 -41.22
CA ILE A 24 35.54 -46.90 -40.44
C ILE A 24 35.79 -45.58 -41.19
N SER A 25 34.84 -44.63 -41.16
CA SER A 25 35.16 -43.19 -40.98
C SER A 25 33.93 -42.38 -40.55
N VAL A 26 34.14 -41.62 -39.48
CA VAL A 26 33.24 -40.64 -38.85
C VAL A 26 32.97 -39.45 -39.78
N LEU A 27 31.77 -38.83 -39.70
CA LEU A 27 31.54 -37.37 -39.55
C LEU A 27 30.07 -36.97 -39.80
N GLY A 28 29.50 -36.27 -38.81
CA GLY A 28 28.57 -35.14 -39.04
C GLY A 28 27.07 -35.41 -39.10
N GLY A 29 26.36 -34.87 -38.10
CA GLY A 29 25.04 -34.26 -38.28
C GLY A 29 23.81 -35.16 -38.08
N GLY A 30 22.99 -34.79 -37.10
CA GLY A 30 21.58 -35.17 -37.01
C GLY A 30 21.33 -36.55 -36.38
N ALA A 31 20.83 -36.57 -35.15
CA ALA A 31 20.21 -37.77 -34.59
C ALA A 31 18.82 -37.97 -35.23
N ALA A 32 18.81 -38.47 -36.46
CA ALA A 32 17.93 -39.58 -36.77
C ALA A 32 18.50 -40.82 -36.07
N ASP A 33 17.60 -41.65 -35.57
CA ASP A 33 17.84 -42.92 -34.87
C ASP A 33 19.02 -43.70 -35.45
N ALA A 34 20.16 -43.66 -34.75
CA ALA A 34 21.28 -44.54 -35.04
C ALA A 34 20.92 -45.92 -34.49
N VAL A 35 20.20 -46.69 -35.29
CA VAL A 35 19.96 -48.11 -35.03
C VAL A 35 21.31 -48.82 -35.07
N ILE A 36 21.91 -49.03 -33.90
CA ILE A 36 23.06 -49.92 -33.70
C ILE A 36 22.59 -51.34 -34.04
N THR A 37 22.71 -51.71 -35.31
CA THR A 37 22.44 -53.06 -35.81
C THR A 37 23.73 -53.86 -35.70
N GLY A 38 23.82 -54.73 -34.69
CA GLY A 38 24.94 -55.66 -34.56
C GLY A 38 25.38 -56.00 -33.15
N GLN A 39 24.93 -55.27 -32.12
CA GLN A 39 24.99 -55.80 -30.77
C GLN A 39 23.71 -56.59 -30.51
N THR A 40 23.80 -57.91 -30.59
CA THR A 40 22.91 -58.77 -29.82
C THR A 40 23.02 -58.29 -28.38
N ALA A 41 21.99 -57.60 -27.88
CA ALA A 41 21.88 -57.22 -26.48
C ALA A 41 21.83 -58.53 -25.68
N THR A 42 23.00 -59.07 -25.34
CA THR A 42 23.16 -60.01 -24.24
C THR A 42 22.49 -59.34 -23.06
N GLY A 43 21.40 -59.94 -22.58
CA GLY A 43 20.50 -59.31 -21.61
C GLY A 43 21.29 -58.56 -20.55
N ILE A 44 20.97 -57.27 -20.38
CA ILE A 44 21.60 -56.46 -19.34
C ILE A 44 21.21 -57.11 -18.01
N THR A 45 22.16 -57.81 -17.40
CA THR A 45 21.96 -58.43 -16.10
C THR A 45 22.08 -57.35 -15.04
N TYR A 46 20.97 -57.07 -14.37
CA TYR A 46 20.97 -56.19 -13.20
C TYR A 46 21.38 -56.95 -11.94
N PRO A 47 22.09 -56.32 -10.99
CA PRO A 47 22.53 -54.92 -11.01
C PRO A 47 23.74 -54.68 -11.92
N LEU A 48 23.79 -53.50 -12.55
CA LEU A 48 24.97 -53.04 -13.28
C LEU A 48 26.20 -53.01 -12.36
N VAL A 49 27.36 -53.37 -12.89
CA VAL A 49 28.62 -53.30 -12.13
C VAL A 49 28.89 -51.85 -11.74
N ARG A 50 29.38 -51.61 -10.51
CA ARG A 50 29.73 -50.27 -10.04
C ARG A 50 30.72 -49.62 -11.02
N ASN A 51 30.52 -48.33 -11.34
CA ASN A 51 31.33 -47.54 -12.28
C ASN A 51 31.34 -48.05 -13.73
N SER A 52 30.37 -48.87 -14.14
CA SER A 52 30.28 -49.39 -15.52
C SER A 52 29.59 -48.45 -16.52
N VAL A 53 28.98 -47.36 -16.03
CA VAL A 53 28.32 -46.36 -16.86
C VAL A 53 29.17 -45.09 -16.90
N ALA A 54 29.68 -44.75 -18.08
CA ALA A 54 30.40 -43.50 -18.32
C ALA A 54 29.40 -42.34 -18.49
N SER A 55 29.82 -41.11 -18.15
CA SER A 55 28.99 -39.91 -18.34
C SER A 55 28.57 -39.68 -19.78
N SER A 56 29.39 -40.11 -20.75
CA SER A 56 29.07 -40.06 -22.18
C SER A 56 27.93 -40.99 -22.61
N GLN A 57 27.56 -41.96 -21.77
CA GLN A 57 26.45 -42.89 -22.02
C GLN A 57 25.13 -42.41 -21.41
N VAL A 58 25.16 -41.34 -20.60
CA VAL A 58 23.97 -40.67 -20.08
C VAL A 58 23.59 -39.57 -21.05
N VAL A 59 22.42 -39.68 -21.68
CA VAL A 59 21.90 -38.65 -22.59
C VAL A 59 20.77 -37.87 -21.92
N ASN A 60 20.47 -36.67 -22.42
CA ASN A 60 19.41 -35.85 -21.84
C ASN A 60 18.09 -36.63 -21.79
N TYR A 61 17.44 -36.62 -20.62
CA TYR A 61 16.18 -37.32 -20.33
C TYR A 61 16.25 -38.85 -20.33
N SER A 62 17.43 -39.48 -20.34
CA SER A 62 17.55 -40.94 -20.29
C SER A 62 17.43 -41.55 -18.88
N LEU A 63 17.33 -40.71 -17.85
CA LEU A 63 17.14 -41.14 -16.46
C LEU A 63 15.85 -40.51 -15.93
N GLY A 64 14.88 -41.36 -15.60
CA GLY A 64 13.66 -40.99 -14.90
C GLY A 64 13.79 -41.14 -13.38
N GLU A 65 12.78 -40.66 -12.65
CA GLU A 65 12.72 -40.82 -11.19
C GLU A 65 12.78 -42.30 -10.75
N SER A 66 12.22 -43.21 -11.57
CA SER A 66 12.27 -44.65 -11.33
C SER A 66 13.68 -45.26 -11.41
N ASP A 67 14.59 -44.58 -12.10
CA ASP A 67 15.96 -45.05 -12.31
C ASP A 67 16.90 -44.58 -11.19
N LEU A 68 16.44 -43.66 -10.35
CA LEU A 68 17.17 -43.15 -9.19
C LEU A 68 16.86 -43.98 -7.95
N GLU A 69 17.88 -44.17 -7.11
CA GLU A 69 17.73 -44.84 -5.84
C GLU A 69 16.80 -44.02 -4.93
N LYS A 70 15.79 -44.67 -4.33
CA LYS A 70 14.74 -43.98 -3.59
C LYS A 70 15.28 -43.13 -2.44
N ALA A 71 16.31 -43.57 -1.73
CA ALA A 71 16.89 -42.78 -0.65
C ALA A 71 17.67 -41.55 -1.17
N PHE A 72 18.27 -41.64 -2.36
CA PHE A 72 18.86 -40.49 -3.04
C PHE A 72 17.81 -39.45 -3.42
N VAL A 73 16.71 -39.86 -4.05
CA VAL A 73 15.58 -38.96 -4.38
C VAL A 73 15.02 -38.32 -3.11
N ALA A 74 14.81 -39.12 -2.06
CA ALA A 74 14.34 -38.61 -0.78
C ALA A 74 15.28 -37.57 -0.15
N LYS A 75 16.60 -37.71 -0.30
CA LYS A 75 17.58 -36.72 0.16
C LYS A 75 17.61 -35.45 -0.69
N MET A 76 17.39 -35.57 -2.01
CA MET A 76 17.30 -34.39 -2.88
C MET A 76 16.03 -33.59 -2.65
N LEU A 77 14.92 -34.27 -2.34
CA LEU A 77 13.63 -33.65 -2.02
C LEU A 77 13.49 -33.28 -0.53
N ALA A 78 14.47 -33.66 0.31
CA ALA A 78 14.46 -33.31 1.71
C ALA A 78 14.60 -31.80 1.86
N VAL A 79 13.51 -31.17 2.29
CA VAL A 79 13.53 -29.79 2.70
C VAL A 79 14.29 -29.71 4.02
N GLY A 80 15.31 -28.84 4.07
CA GLY A 80 16.12 -28.65 5.27
C GLY A 80 15.26 -28.28 6.49
N ALA A 81 15.80 -28.40 7.70
CA ALA A 81 15.07 -28.18 8.95
C ALA A 81 14.31 -26.83 9.01
N ASN A 82 14.76 -25.83 8.25
CA ASN A 82 14.17 -24.49 8.18
C ASN A 82 13.44 -24.19 6.86
N GLY A 83 13.25 -25.18 5.99
CA GLY A 83 12.55 -24.99 4.73
C GLY A 83 11.05 -25.26 4.85
N VAL A 84 10.28 -24.59 4.01
CA VAL A 84 8.82 -24.72 3.93
C VAL A 84 8.50 -25.64 2.75
N ASP A 85 8.07 -26.87 3.05
CA ASP A 85 7.70 -27.87 2.04
C ASP A 85 6.21 -27.86 1.69
N THR A 86 5.39 -27.25 2.53
CA THR A 86 3.93 -27.24 2.41
C THR A 86 3.35 -25.95 3.00
N SER A 87 2.25 -25.47 2.43
CA SER A 87 1.50 -24.32 2.97
C SER A 87 0.93 -24.58 4.36
N ALA A 88 0.75 -25.85 4.77
CA ALA A 88 0.31 -26.22 6.10
C ALA A 88 1.32 -25.88 7.22
N LYS A 89 2.60 -25.68 6.87
CA LYS A 89 3.63 -25.20 7.79
C LYS A 89 3.65 -23.67 7.90
N LEU A 90 2.97 -22.95 7.00
CA LEU A 90 2.73 -21.51 7.14
C LEU A 90 1.50 -21.32 8.02
N LYS A 91 1.69 -21.31 9.33
CA LYS A 91 0.65 -20.93 10.30
C LYS A 91 0.98 -19.54 10.86
N ASP A 92 -0.04 -18.87 11.37
CA ASP A 92 0.15 -17.62 12.09
C ASP A 92 1.17 -17.83 13.25
N GLY A 93 2.09 -16.88 13.41
CA GLY A 93 3.19 -16.95 14.37
C GLY A 93 4.38 -17.88 14.03
N VAL A 94 4.39 -18.56 12.87
CA VAL A 94 5.54 -19.43 12.48
C VAL A 94 6.75 -18.64 11.99
N VAL A 95 6.52 -17.47 11.40
CA VAL A 95 7.57 -16.54 11.00
C VAL A 95 7.46 -15.32 11.91
N ALA A 96 8.34 -15.22 12.90
CA ALA A 96 8.49 -14.02 13.70
C ALA A 96 9.36 -13.01 12.93
N GLU A 97 9.28 -11.73 13.31
CA GLU A 97 10.09 -10.68 12.70
C GLU A 97 11.60 -10.99 12.76
N VAL A 98 12.05 -11.63 13.84
CA VAL A 98 13.44 -12.08 14.04
C VAL A 98 13.89 -13.13 13.01
N ASP A 99 12.96 -13.87 12.41
CA ASP A 99 13.24 -14.89 11.40
C ASP A 99 13.45 -14.29 10.01
N LEU A 100 13.06 -13.02 9.81
CA LEU A 100 13.28 -12.30 8.56
C LEU A 100 14.75 -11.94 8.39
N ALA A 101 15.25 -11.91 7.16
CA ALA A 101 16.61 -11.43 6.91
C ALA A 101 16.77 -9.98 7.40
N PRO A 102 17.95 -9.56 7.90
CA PRO A 102 18.16 -8.20 8.41
C PRO A 102 17.78 -7.09 7.41
N ALA A 103 17.96 -7.33 6.11
CA ALA A 103 17.56 -6.38 5.06
C ALA A 103 16.03 -6.25 4.92
N VAL A 104 15.27 -7.29 5.24
CA VAL A 104 13.80 -7.28 5.26
C VAL A 104 13.32 -6.68 6.57
N GLN A 105 13.90 -7.08 7.72
CA GLN A 105 13.64 -6.44 9.02
C GLN A 105 13.88 -4.94 8.95
N SER A 106 15.00 -4.50 8.38
CA SER A 106 15.32 -3.08 8.22
C SER A 106 14.35 -2.33 7.29
N LYS A 107 13.61 -3.02 6.41
CA LYS A 107 12.56 -2.41 5.57
C LYS A 107 11.22 -2.39 6.30
N LEU A 108 10.89 -3.43 7.06
CA LEU A 108 9.71 -3.49 7.94
C LEU A 108 9.80 -2.45 9.06
N ASN A 109 10.98 -2.37 9.69
CA ASN A 109 11.33 -1.44 10.77
C ASN A 109 11.88 -0.12 10.26
N LYS A 110 11.90 0.07 8.94
CA LYS A 110 12.05 1.40 8.40
C LYS A 110 10.77 2.11 8.80
N ALA A 111 10.80 2.78 9.94
CA ALA A 111 9.82 3.79 10.28
C ALA A 111 9.57 4.55 8.98
N GLY A 112 8.31 4.65 8.58
CA GLY A 112 7.92 5.24 7.30
C GLY A 112 8.59 6.61 7.09
N PRO A 113 8.43 7.23 5.91
CA PRO A 113 8.99 8.56 5.65
C PRO A 113 8.91 9.46 6.89
N THR A 114 10.00 10.18 7.23
CA THR A 114 10.11 10.88 8.52
C THR A 114 8.91 11.77 8.83
N TYR A 115 8.23 12.27 7.79
CA TYR A 115 7.02 13.07 7.96
C TYR A 115 5.80 12.33 8.53
N LEU A 116 5.82 11.01 8.56
CA LEU A 116 4.79 10.21 9.24
C LEU A 116 5.02 10.16 10.75
N LYS A 117 6.24 10.46 11.22
CA LYS A 117 6.60 10.42 12.65
C LYS A 117 6.11 11.64 13.43
N HIS A 118 5.88 12.76 12.76
CA HIS A 118 5.48 14.01 13.42
C HIS A 118 3.96 14.22 13.42
N TRP A 119 3.17 13.21 13.03
CA TRP A 119 1.73 13.23 13.25
C TRP A 119 1.42 12.90 14.70
N GLY A 120 0.71 13.80 15.36
CA GLY A 120 0.33 13.63 16.76
C GLY A 120 -0.65 14.70 17.23
N THR A 121 -1.03 14.63 18.50
CA THR A 121 -1.80 15.67 19.15
C THR A 121 -1.02 16.98 19.16
N VAL A 122 -1.61 18.05 18.62
CA VAL A 122 -1.03 19.38 18.62
C VAL A 122 -1.37 20.06 19.94
N HIS A 123 -0.53 19.84 20.96
CA HIS A 123 -0.84 20.20 22.36
C HIS A 123 -1.19 21.67 22.58
N ARG A 124 -0.62 22.61 21.80
CA ARG A 124 -0.97 24.05 21.89
C ARG A 124 -2.42 24.36 21.48
N ASN A 125 -3.08 23.41 20.82
CA ASN A 125 -4.43 23.52 20.29
C ASN A 125 -5.40 22.54 20.97
N VAL A 126 -5.05 22.04 22.15
CA VAL A 126 -5.93 21.22 23.01
C VAL A 126 -6.39 22.05 24.21
N ILE A 127 -7.69 22.05 24.48
CA ILE A 127 -8.31 22.77 25.59
C ILE A 127 -9.36 21.87 26.24
N GLY A 128 -9.33 21.79 27.56
CA GLY A 128 -10.36 21.13 28.35
C GLY A 128 -10.40 19.61 28.19
N ALA A 129 -11.59 19.03 28.26
CA ALA A 129 -11.82 17.60 28.15
C ALA A 129 -11.96 17.19 26.68
N ALA A 130 -10.82 17.08 26.02
CA ALA A 130 -10.75 16.73 24.61
C ALA A 130 -9.59 15.78 24.34
N ASP A 131 -9.80 14.85 23.41
CA ASP A 131 -8.83 13.83 23.06
C ASP A 131 -8.90 13.45 21.58
N THR A 132 -7.78 12.90 21.13
CA THR A 132 -7.63 12.32 19.80
C THR A 132 -6.92 10.99 19.94
N GLU A 133 -7.39 9.99 19.21
CA GLU A 133 -6.81 8.67 19.23
C GLU A 133 -6.80 8.08 17.82
N LEU A 134 -5.69 7.43 17.45
CA LEU A 134 -5.67 6.58 16.28
C LEU A 134 -6.16 5.19 16.71
N ALA A 135 -7.27 4.73 16.17
CA ALA A 135 -7.90 3.48 16.59
C ALA A 135 -8.57 2.75 15.43
N THR A 136 -8.82 1.45 15.61
CA THR A 136 -9.67 0.67 14.71
C THR A 136 -11.13 1.11 14.87
N THR A 137 -11.86 1.25 13.77
CA THR A 137 -13.25 1.70 13.79
C THR A 137 -14.22 0.52 13.70
N SER A 138 -15.39 0.63 14.34
CA SER A 138 -16.46 -0.39 14.24
C SER A 138 -17.25 -0.30 12.94
N THR A 139 -17.19 0.85 12.26
CA THR A 139 -17.67 1.07 10.90
C THR A 139 -16.47 1.09 9.96
N GLN A 140 -16.54 0.41 8.82
CA GLN A 140 -15.44 0.38 7.84
C GLN A 140 -15.07 1.82 7.45
N SER A 141 -13.82 2.22 7.74
CA SER A 141 -13.30 3.51 7.30
C SER A 141 -13.03 3.50 5.79
N PRO A 142 -12.93 4.68 5.15
CA PRO A 142 -12.65 4.79 3.73
C PRO A 142 -11.34 4.12 3.29
N LEU A 143 -10.31 4.17 4.13
CA LEU A 143 -9.03 3.53 3.90
C LEU A 143 -8.66 2.64 5.09
N GLY A 144 -8.54 1.33 4.83
CA GLY A 144 -8.19 0.36 5.86
C GLY A 144 -9.25 0.22 6.95
N ASP A 145 -8.82 -0.14 8.16
CA ASP A 145 -9.72 -0.50 9.28
C ASP A 145 -9.64 0.51 10.45
N GLY A 146 -8.80 1.54 10.33
CA GLY A 146 -8.60 2.57 11.33
C GLY A 146 -9.05 3.95 10.90
N ALA A 147 -9.08 4.85 11.88
CA ALA A 147 -9.27 6.28 11.69
C ALA A 147 -8.67 7.08 12.85
N LEU A 148 -8.64 8.41 12.68
CA LEU A 148 -8.42 9.36 13.76
C LEU A 148 -9.75 9.65 14.44
N ASN A 149 -9.94 9.17 15.67
CA ASN A 149 -11.03 9.58 16.54
C ASN A 149 -10.79 11.00 17.05
N LEU A 150 -11.83 11.82 17.08
CA LEU A 150 -11.82 13.13 17.73
C LEU A 150 -12.98 13.20 18.72
N HIS A 151 -12.67 13.63 19.94
CA HIS A 151 -13.67 13.86 20.97
C HIS A 151 -13.49 15.23 21.62
N THR A 152 -14.61 15.95 21.76
CA THR A 152 -14.74 17.13 22.64
C THR A 152 -15.97 16.93 23.52
N ALA A 153 -15.80 16.98 24.84
CA ALA A 153 -16.89 16.71 25.78
C ALA A 153 -17.95 17.83 25.83
N SER A 154 -17.57 19.06 25.49
CA SER A 154 -18.42 20.25 25.56
C SER A 154 -18.03 21.31 24.53
N ALA A 155 -18.85 22.37 24.44
CA ALA A 155 -18.59 23.56 23.62
C ALA A 155 -17.36 24.37 24.06
N ALA A 156 -16.83 24.14 25.27
CA ALA A 156 -15.64 24.83 25.77
C ALA A 156 -14.34 24.12 25.39
N ASP A 157 -14.43 22.87 24.91
CA ASP A 157 -13.30 22.00 24.65
C ASP A 157 -12.80 22.15 23.21
N LYS A 158 -11.53 21.84 22.99
CA LYS A 158 -10.88 21.89 21.68
C LYS A 158 -9.88 20.76 21.56
N VAL A 159 -9.78 20.14 20.39
CA VAL A 159 -8.70 19.22 20.08
C VAL A 159 -8.14 19.45 18.68
N ALA A 160 -6.86 19.15 18.49
CA ALA A 160 -6.20 19.16 17.19
C ALA A 160 -5.20 18.02 17.12
N PHE A 161 -5.18 17.34 15.98
CA PHE A 161 -4.19 16.33 15.62
C PHE A 161 -3.59 16.71 14.27
N GLY A 162 -2.29 16.57 14.11
CA GLY A 162 -1.65 17.01 12.89
C GLY A 162 -0.14 16.90 12.93
N ASN A 163 0.48 17.55 11.96
CA ASN A 163 1.92 17.58 11.78
C ASN A 163 2.42 19.03 11.84
N GLU A 164 3.32 19.27 12.78
CA GLU A 164 3.79 20.61 13.12
C GLU A 164 5.09 21.02 12.43
N VAL A 165 5.74 20.11 11.70
CA VAL A 165 7.14 20.30 11.29
C VAL A 165 7.36 20.08 9.81
N ASP A 166 6.81 19.02 9.22
CA ASP A 166 7.27 18.58 7.88
C ASP A 166 6.71 19.38 6.72
N PHE A 167 5.68 20.18 6.97
CA PHE A 167 5.03 21.02 5.96
C PHE A 167 5.46 22.48 6.04
N ALA A 168 6.22 22.85 7.08
CA ALA A 168 6.67 24.22 7.30
C ALA A 168 7.50 24.73 6.10
N GLY A 169 7.18 25.94 5.63
CA GLY A 169 7.83 26.60 4.50
C GLY A 169 7.32 26.19 3.12
N GLY A 170 6.47 25.17 3.01
CA GLY A 170 5.77 24.86 1.75
C GLY A 170 4.79 25.96 1.35
N ASN A 171 4.42 26.09 0.07
CA ASN A 171 3.45 27.11 -0.33
C ASN A 171 2.01 26.60 -0.20
N VAL A 172 1.10 27.48 0.23
CA VAL A 172 -0.33 27.15 0.31
C VAL A 172 -0.91 26.81 -1.07
N LYS A 173 -0.49 27.51 -2.13
CA LYS A 173 -0.93 27.26 -3.51
C LYS A 173 -0.56 25.86 -4.03
N ASP A 174 0.42 25.21 -3.42
CA ASP A 174 0.91 23.89 -3.83
C ASP A 174 0.22 22.74 -3.07
N LEU A 175 -0.77 23.04 -2.21
CA LEU A 175 -1.56 22.02 -1.50
C LEU A 175 -2.40 21.14 -2.45
N GLY A 176 -2.64 21.56 -3.69
CA GLY A 176 -3.40 20.78 -4.68
C GLY A 176 -4.80 20.42 -4.19
N THR A 177 -5.19 19.15 -4.33
CA THR A 177 -6.47 18.63 -3.82
C THR A 177 -6.44 18.52 -2.31
N VAL A 178 -7.30 19.28 -1.64
CA VAL A 178 -7.53 19.25 -0.21
C VAL A 178 -8.88 18.61 0.09
N GLY A 179 -8.91 17.70 1.05
CA GLY A 179 -10.14 17.02 1.46
C GLY A 179 -9.91 16.00 2.55
N PHE A 180 -10.97 15.40 3.04
CA PHE A 180 -10.94 14.34 4.05
C PHE A 180 -12.27 13.59 4.06
N SER A 181 -12.34 12.48 4.78
CA SER A 181 -13.59 11.80 5.06
C SER A 181 -13.88 11.86 6.55
N VAL A 182 -15.14 12.09 6.90
CA VAL A 182 -15.59 12.25 8.29
C VAL A 182 -16.71 11.27 8.56
N TYR A 183 -16.62 10.55 9.67
CA TYR A 183 -17.74 9.88 10.30
C TYR A 183 -18.30 10.78 11.39
N THR A 184 -19.61 11.06 11.31
CA THR A 184 -20.34 11.85 12.31
C THR A 184 -21.60 11.12 12.74
N THR A 185 -22.10 11.39 13.94
CA THR A 185 -23.34 10.81 14.44
C THR A 185 -24.55 11.71 14.21
N GLY A 186 -25.75 11.18 14.41
CA GLY A 186 -26.98 11.97 14.42
C GLY A 186 -27.00 13.01 15.53
N GLU A 187 -26.45 12.68 16.70
CA GLU A 187 -26.35 13.56 17.86
C GLU A 187 -25.47 14.78 17.59
N ASN A 188 -24.32 14.58 16.94
CA ASN A 188 -23.47 15.70 16.52
C ASN A 188 -24.23 16.65 15.58
N ASN A 189 -24.92 16.08 14.58
CA ASN A 189 -25.62 16.85 13.57
C ASN A 189 -26.83 17.61 14.14
N ALA A 190 -27.48 17.08 15.18
CA ALA A 190 -28.60 17.72 15.85
C ALA A 190 -28.21 19.01 16.61
N LEU A 191 -26.92 19.21 16.89
CA LEU A 191 -26.39 20.42 17.55
C LEU A 191 -26.20 21.60 16.60
N GLY A 192 -26.31 21.38 15.27
CA GLY A 192 -26.03 22.38 14.25
C GLY A 192 -24.87 21.95 13.36
N ASN A 193 -24.26 22.90 12.63
CA ASN A 193 -23.08 22.58 11.82
C ASN A 193 -21.87 22.30 12.72
N ASN A 194 -21.51 21.02 12.86
CA ASN A 194 -20.66 20.53 13.94
C ASN A 194 -19.57 19.57 13.44
N MET A 195 -19.11 19.74 12.20
CA MET A 195 -18.02 18.92 11.65
C MET A 195 -16.65 19.35 12.17
N PRO A 196 -15.67 18.43 12.25
CA PRO A 196 -14.28 18.81 12.36
C PRO A 196 -13.84 19.60 11.12
N SER A 197 -12.76 20.36 11.26
CA SER A 197 -12.18 21.20 10.21
C SER A 197 -10.80 20.71 9.79
N ILE A 198 -10.44 20.93 8.53
CA ILE A 198 -9.04 20.92 8.11
C ILE A 198 -8.48 22.31 8.39
N ILE A 199 -7.35 22.38 9.09
CA ILE A 199 -6.71 23.65 9.46
C ILE A 199 -5.24 23.60 9.10
N PHE A 200 -4.81 24.55 8.28
CA PHE A 200 -3.40 24.87 8.09
C PHE A 200 -3.07 26.13 8.88
N GLU A 201 -2.05 26.08 9.73
CA GLU A 201 -1.45 27.32 10.23
C GLU A 201 -0.52 27.84 9.13
N ILE A 202 -0.64 29.11 8.78
CA ILE A 202 0.07 29.72 7.66
C ILE A 202 0.68 31.06 8.05
N ASP A 203 1.76 31.43 7.39
CA ASP A 203 2.09 32.83 7.15
C ASP A 203 1.32 33.27 5.90
N PRO A 204 0.29 34.14 6.05
CA PRO A 204 -0.58 34.49 4.93
C PRO A 204 0.10 35.40 3.91
N ASN A 205 1.16 36.14 4.27
CA ASN A 205 1.86 37.09 3.40
C ASN A 205 0.97 38.05 2.58
N VAL A 206 -0.22 38.40 3.10
CA VAL A 206 -1.13 39.34 2.44
C VAL A 206 -0.64 40.78 2.67
N THR A 207 -0.24 41.48 1.62
CA THR A 207 0.33 42.83 1.65
C THR A 207 -0.57 43.83 2.38
N ALA A 208 -1.88 43.72 2.17
CA ALA A 208 -2.87 44.62 2.80
C ALA A 208 -3.11 44.33 4.29
N VAL A 209 -2.62 43.21 4.83
CA VAL A 209 -2.88 42.74 6.19
C VAL A 209 -1.57 42.32 6.85
N ALA A 210 -1.04 43.17 7.73
CA ALA A 210 0.19 42.87 8.47
C ALA A 210 -0.03 41.72 9.48
N SER A 211 0.20 40.49 9.04
CA SER A 211 0.22 39.29 9.88
C SER A 211 1.18 38.26 9.30
N ASN A 212 1.96 37.63 10.18
CA ASN A 212 2.81 36.48 9.85
C ASN A 212 2.19 35.14 10.31
N TYR A 213 0.94 35.18 10.77
CA TYR A 213 0.23 34.02 11.26
C TYR A 213 -1.28 34.14 11.00
N SER A 214 -1.87 33.09 10.47
CA SER A 214 -3.32 32.87 10.45
C SER A 214 -3.59 31.37 10.45
N SER A 215 -4.79 30.96 10.83
CA SER A 215 -5.29 29.63 10.51
C SER A 215 -6.16 29.71 9.26
N LEU A 216 -5.75 29.01 8.21
CA LEU A 216 -6.54 28.74 7.04
C LEU A 216 -7.43 27.52 7.33
N VAL A 217 -8.74 27.76 7.45
CA VAL A 217 -9.71 26.80 7.96
C VAL A 217 -10.69 26.42 6.85
N TYR A 218 -10.85 25.12 6.62
CA TYR A 218 -11.99 24.56 5.92
C TYR A 218 -12.97 23.97 6.94
N ALA A 219 -14.13 24.60 7.08
CA ALA A 219 -15.19 24.18 8.00
C ALA A 219 -16.43 23.74 7.19
N PRO A 220 -16.55 22.45 6.85
CA PRO A 220 -17.63 21.97 5.99
C PRO A 220 -19.01 22.06 6.67
N ALA A 221 -20.06 21.89 5.88
CA ALA A 221 -21.39 21.58 6.38
C ALA A 221 -21.45 20.14 6.94
N ASN A 222 -22.48 19.83 7.73
CA ASN A 222 -22.70 18.48 8.25
C ASN A 222 -22.73 17.42 7.14
N GLY A 223 -22.01 16.33 7.37
CA GLY A 223 -22.11 15.11 6.57
C GLY A 223 -23.37 14.32 6.91
N THR A 224 -23.54 13.20 6.20
CA THR A 224 -24.64 12.27 6.48
C THR A 224 -24.44 11.61 7.84
N ALA A 225 -25.47 11.66 8.68
CA ALA A 225 -25.43 11.09 10.03
C ALA A 225 -25.21 9.58 10.00
N ASN A 226 -24.37 9.09 10.91
CA ASN A 226 -23.99 7.68 11.11
C ASN A 226 -23.36 7.04 9.87
N GLN A 227 -22.71 7.84 9.02
CA GLN A 227 -22.07 7.40 7.79
C GLN A 227 -20.79 8.20 7.55
N TRP A 228 -19.86 7.60 6.79
CA TRP A 228 -18.70 8.30 6.27
C TRP A 228 -19.11 9.23 5.13
N THR A 229 -18.74 10.50 5.24
CA THR A 229 -18.92 11.51 4.19
C THR A 229 -17.57 12.04 3.76
N THR A 230 -17.27 11.93 2.46
CA THR A 230 -16.04 12.51 1.88
C THR A 230 -16.29 13.93 1.43
N PHE A 231 -15.46 14.86 1.90
CA PHE A 231 -15.47 16.25 1.50
C PHE A 231 -14.27 16.55 0.61
N ASN A 232 -14.52 17.16 -0.55
CA ASN A 232 -13.50 17.75 -1.39
C ASN A 232 -13.51 19.27 -1.19
N ALA A 233 -12.60 19.74 -0.34
CA ALA A 233 -12.51 21.14 0.05
C ALA A 233 -12.04 22.05 -1.10
N THR A 234 -11.27 21.51 -2.05
CA THR A 234 -10.81 22.25 -3.24
C THR A 234 -11.94 22.58 -4.19
N THR A 235 -12.93 21.70 -4.34
CA THR A 235 -14.06 21.90 -5.27
C THR A 235 -15.33 22.40 -4.59
N ASP A 236 -15.25 22.76 -3.31
CA ASP A 236 -16.41 23.22 -2.54
C ASP A 236 -16.84 24.63 -2.96
N ALA A 237 -18.02 24.70 -3.59
CA ALA A 237 -18.62 25.95 -4.06
C ALA A 237 -19.40 26.72 -2.96
N VAL A 238 -19.61 26.12 -1.78
CA VAL A 238 -20.48 26.65 -0.70
C VAL A 238 -19.72 27.62 0.24
N LYS A 239 -18.50 28.01 -0.15
CA LYS A 239 -17.67 29.01 0.56
C LYS A 239 -17.38 28.64 2.02
N HIS A 240 -16.76 27.50 2.24
CA HIS A 240 -16.41 27.01 3.58
C HIS A 240 -14.98 27.34 4.04
N TRP A 241 -14.19 28.06 3.23
CA TRP A 241 -12.85 28.48 3.60
C TRP A 241 -12.84 29.84 4.29
N GLY A 242 -11.99 29.98 5.29
CA GLY A 242 -11.74 31.27 5.92
C GLY A 242 -10.44 31.35 6.69
N LEU A 243 -9.93 32.57 6.86
CA LEU A 243 -8.78 32.92 7.68
C LEU A 243 -9.23 33.35 9.08
N THR A 244 -8.50 32.90 10.10
CA THR A 244 -8.68 33.31 11.49
C THR A 244 -7.74 34.48 11.84
N GLY A 245 -7.90 35.02 13.04
CA GLY A 245 -7.05 36.09 13.58
C GLY A 245 -7.70 37.46 13.50
N THR A 246 -7.33 38.33 14.44
CA THR A 246 -7.89 39.69 14.53
C THR A 246 -7.62 40.51 13.29
N ALA A 247 -6.46 40.33 12.67
CA ALA A 247 -6.05 41.02 11.44
C ALA A 247 -6.97 40.73 10.24
N PHE A 248 -7.64 39.57 10.23
CA PHE A 248 -8.56 39.16 9.17
C PHE A 248 -10.04 39.37 9.54
N ASN A 249 -10.36 39.88 10.73
CA ASN A 249 -11.75 40.08 11.13
C ASN A 249 -12.40 41.19 10.27
N GLY A 250 -13.55 40.90 9.67
CA GLY A 250 -14.25 41.82 8.77
C GLY A 250 -13.60 41.99 7.39
N THR A 251 -12.50 41.28 7.10
CA THR A 251 -11.86 41.29 5.78
C THR A 251 -12.47 40.23 4.85
N ALA A 252 -12.10 40.26 3.56
CA ALA A 252 -12.45 39.21 2.62
C ALA A 252 -11.84 37.87 3.08
N CYS A 253 -12.54 36.77 2.80
CA CYS A 253 -12.12 35.42 3.19
C CYS A 253 -11.92 35.23 4.71
N SER A 254 -12.59 36.01 5.55
CA SER A 254 -12.60 35.82 7.01
C SER A 254 -13.48 34.64 7.43
N ILE A 255 -13.03 33.82 8.39
CA ILE A 255 -13.83 32.68 8.89
C ILE A 255 -15.13 33.11 9.60
N ASN A 256 -15.13 34.30 10.20
CA ASN A 256 -16.25 34.91 10.91
C ASN A 256 -17.01 35.95 10.06
N GLY A 257 -16.71 36.03 8.76
CA GLY A 257 -17.30 37.00 7.85
C GLY A 257 -17.59 36.41 6.49
N ALA A 258 -17.20 37.12 5.42
CA ALA A 258 -17.34 36.65 4.05
C ALA A 258 -16.34 35.53 3.76
N ARG A 259 -16.74 34.30 4.05
CA ARG A 259 -15.98 33.09 3.69
C ARG A 259 -15.82 32.94 2.18
N CYS A 260 -14.85 32.14 1.78
CA CYS A 260 -14.44 31.97 0.38
C CYS A 260 -14.55 30.51 -0.07
N THR A 261 -14.68 30.33 -1.37
CA THR A 261 -14.31 29.07 -2.03
C THR A 261 -12.79 28.90 -2.00
N TRP A 262 -12.29 27.71 -2.33
CA TRP A 262 -10.84 27.49 -2.43
C TRP A 262 -10.17 28.41 -3.47
N THR A 263 -10.80 28.57 -4.64
CA THR A 263 -10.29 29.45 -5.70
C THR A 263 -10.24 30.91 -5.26
N GLU A 264 -11.28 31.41 -4.59
CA GLU A 264 -11.29 32.78 -4.05
C GLU A 264 -10.23 32.96 -2.96
N MET A 265 -10.02 31.95 -2.11
CA MET A 265 -8.98 31.97 -1.08
C MET A 265 -7.58 32.04 -1.68
N LEU A 266 -7.26 31.19 -2.67
CA LEU A 266 -5.96 31.22 -3.34
C LEU A 266 -5.72 32.55 -4.07
N ALA A 267 -6.76 33.12 -4.68
CA ALA A 267 -6.67 34.44 -5.29
C ALA A 267 -6.40 35.53 -4.24
N TYR A 268 -7.06 35.46 -3.08
CA TYR A 268 -6.86 36.39 -1.97
C TYR A 268 -5.44 36.33 -1.38
N LEU A 269 -4.89 35.12 -1.23
CA LEU A 269 -3.51 34.90 -0.76
C LEU A 269 -2.45 35.21 -1.83
N SER A 270 -2.84 35.43 -3.09
CA SER A 270 -1.96 35.76 -4.21
C SER A 270 -2.19 37.21 -4.64
N ASP A 271 -1.96 38.15 -3.73
CA ASP A 271 -2.23 39.58 -3.93
C ASP A 271 -1.12 40.34 -4.68
N GLY A 272 -0.14 39.61 -5.22
CA GLY A 272 1.04 40.15 -5.91
C GLY A 272 2.30 40.28 -5.03
N GLY A 273 2.19 39.98 -3.73
CA GLY A 273 3.32 39.87 -2.80
C GLY A 273 3.98 38.48 -2.76
N ASP A 274 4.64 38.18 -1.64
CA ASP A 274 5.26 36.88 -1.38
C ASP A 274 4.19 35.77 -1.23
N ASP A 275 4.52 34.55 -1.65
CA ASP A 275 3.61 33.41 -1.52
C ASP A 275 3.30 33.11 -0.03
N ALA A 276 2.02 32.86 0.28
CA ALA A 276 1.60 32.34 1.57
C ALA A 276 2.29 31.00 1.89
N LYS A 277 2.82 30.86 3.11
CA LYS A 277 3.60 29.71 3.56
C LYS A 277 2.85 28.88 4.57
N LEU A 278 2.95 27.56 4.44
CA LEU A 278 2.50 26.61 5.44
C LEU A 278 3.44 26.65 6.66
N LEU A 279 2.85 26.51 7.83
CA LEU A 279 3.55 26.28 9.09
C LEU A 279 3.22 24.87 9.57
N THR A 280 1.92 24.51 9.60
CA THR A 280 1.44 23.20 10.05
C THR A 280 0.22 22.73 9.27
N ALA A 281 -0.09 21.43 9.36
CA ALA A 281 -1.32 20.84 8.81
C ALA A 281 -2.02 20.00 9.88
N THR A 282 -3.30 20.27 10.10
CA THR A 282 -4.06 19.66 11.20
C THR A 282 -5.51 19.35 10.83
N VAL A 283 -6.08 18.39 11.53
CA VAL A 283 -7.53 18.18 11.67
C VAL A 283 -7.90 18.57 13.08
N SER A 284 -8.94 19.39 13.25
CA SER A 284 -9.30 19.93 14.55
C SER A 284 -10.81 20.00 14.74
N LYS A 285 -11.23 19.86 16.00
CA LYS A 285 -12.57 20.24 16.45
C LYS A 285 -12.47 21.42 17.40
N GLY A 286 -13.25 22.47 17.11
CA GLY A 286 -13.23 23.75 17.79
C GLY A 286 -14.14 23.84 19.02
N ARG A 287 -14.14 25.04 19.63
CA ARG A 287 -14.98 25.43 20.77
C ARG A 287 -16.33 25.96 20.28
N ASP A 288 -17.21 25.06 19.92
CA ASP A 288 -18.57 25.35 19.44
C ASP A 288 -19.58 24.37 20.02
N TYR A 289 -19.37 23.07 19.82
CA TYR A 289 -20.20 22.00 20.40
C TYR A 289 -19.36 20.79 20.78
N ALA A 290 -19.93 19.97 21.66
CA ALA A 290 -19.42 18.61 21.88
C ALA A 290 -19.45 17.83 20.56
N PHE A 291 -18.50 16.93 20.40
CA PHE A 291 -18.35 16.11 19.20
C PHE A 291 -17.75 14.76 19.56
N SER A 292 -18.29 13.71 18.93
CA SER A 292 -17.67 12.39 18.90
C SER A 292 -17.74 11.84 17.49
N GLY A 293 -16.60 11.59 16.86
CA GLY A 293 -16.57 11.08 15.50
C GLY A 293 -15.15 10.73 15.09
N ALA A 294 -14.97 10.46 13.80
CA ALA A 294 -13.70 10.05 13.27
C ALA A 294 -13.39 10.71 11.91
N VAL A 295 -12.12 10.81 11.60
CA VAL A 295 -11.60 11.34 10.33
C VAL A 295 -10.63 10.34 9.73
N ASP A 296 -10.70 10.20 8.42
CA ASP A 296 -9.79 9.39 7.62
C ASP A 296 -9.56 10.01 6.24
N ALA A 297 -8.60 9.49 5.49
CA ALA A 297 -8.28 9.86 4.11
C ALA A 297 -8.08 11.37 3.92
N LEU A 298 -7.29 12.00 4.80
CA LEU A 298 -6.90 13.40 4.68
C LEU A 298 -6.03 13.58 3.43
N LYS A 299 -6.36 14.54 2.58
CA LYS A 299 -5.69 14.78 1.29
C LYS A 299 -5.16 16.18 1.25
N PHE A 300 -3.90 16.31 0.83
CA PHE A 300 -3.25 17.55 0.40
C PHE A 300 -1.85 17.23 -0.12
N GLY A 301 -1.26 18.18 -0.85
CA GLY A 301 0.08 18.05 -1.43
C GLY A 301 0.24 16.86 -2.38
N GLY A 302 -0.85 16.47 -3.05
CA GLY A 302 -0.88 15.28 -3.92
C GLY A 302 -0.79 13.95 -3.19
N LYS A 303 -0.98 13.93 -1.87
CA LYS A 303 -0.90 12.74 -1.02
C LYS A 303 -2.23 12.49 -0.32
N THR A 304 -2.49 11.21 -0.02
CA THR A 304 -3.56 10.81 0.89
C THR A 304 -2.96 10.21 2.15
N TYR A 305 -3.17 10.89 3.28
CA TYR A 305 -2.81 10.44 4.61
C TYR A 305 -3.93 9.56 5.16
N ASN A 306 -3.62 8.30 5.37
CA ASN A 306 -4.50 7.28 5.91
C ASN A 306 -4.21 7.12 7.41
N PHE A 307 -5.25 7.26 8.25
CA PHE A 307 -5.11 7.20 9.70
C PHE A 307 -5.43 5.79 10.20
N GLU A 308 -4.43 5.10 10.76
CA GLU A 308 -4.58 3.74 11.26
C GLU A 308 -4.19 3.66 12.73
N ALA A 309 -4.68 2.64 13.45
CA ALA A 309 -4.34 2.45 14.87
C ALA A 309 -2.82 2.39 15.14
N ALA A 310 -2.04 1.91 14.16
CA ALA A 310 -0.59 1.83 14.24
C ALA A 310 0.15 3.13 13.86
N GLY A 311 -0.56 4.15 13.36
CA GLY A 311 0.03 5.40 12.92
C GLY A 311 -0.57 5.93 11.62
N VAL A 312 0.04 6.99 11.09
CA VAL A 312 -0.37 7.59 9.82
C VAL A 312 0.44 6.96 8.69
N THR A 313 -0.24 6.51 7.64
CA THR A 313 0.38 6.03 6.40
C THR A 313 0.03 6.96 5.23
N VAL A 314 0.66 6.76 4.07
CA VAL A 314 0.52 7.67 2.94
C VAL A 314 0.53 6.94 1.61
N SER A 315 -0.33 7.38 0.70
CA SER A 315 -0.43 6.91 -0.70
C SER A 315 -0.53 8.07 -1.68
#